data_AF-A0A1I8IK68-F1
#
_entry.id   AF-A0A1I8IK68-F1
#
_cell.length_a   1.000
_cell.length_b   1.000
_cell.length_c   1.000
_cell.angle_alpha   90.00
_cell.angle_beta   90.00
_cell.angle_gamma   90.00
#
_symmetry.space_group_name_H-M   'P 1'
#
loop_
_entity.id
_entity.type
_entity.pdbx_description
1 polymer ?
#
loop_
_entity_poly.entity_id
_entity_poly.type
_entity_poly.pdbx_seq_one_letter_code
_entity_poly.pdbx_strand_id
1 'polypeptide(L)'
;MAGNKEKPELPDHDFTAKDRIWKDHCDKEKNFARHWQGTWGFMAQSYDEVIKDELPKLRNPELQKLKQNQLKQQQTEKSSDDGCIRAQPSSKPVPRTTGREIGWRSSEPSLVLDKYGREARPRGSLIRQFNWPTEALP
;
A
#
# COMPACT_ATOMS: atom_id res chain seq x y z
N MET A 1 -12.62 -69.98 6.62
CA MET A 1 -12.83 -68.55 6.97
C MET A 1 -12.13 -67.72 5.91
N ALA A 2 -12.90 -67.07 5.03
CA ALA A 2 -12.36 -66.37 3.87
C ALA A 2 -11.82 -64.99 4.28
N GLY A 3 -10.56 -64.73 3.97
CA GLY A 3 -9.89 -63.46 4.25
C GLY A 3 -10.44 -62.35 3.36
N ASN A 4 -10.90 -61.27 3.99
CA ASN A 4 -11.21 -60.01 3.32
C ASN A 4 -9.92 -59.42 2.76
N LYS A 5 -9.84 -59.29 1.44
CA LYS A 5 -8.83 -58.49 0.77
C LYS A 5 -9.34 -57.06 0.70
N GLU A 6 -8.77 -56.18 1.53
CA GLU A 6 -8.96 -54.74 1.42
C GLU A 6 -8.44 -54.27 0.06
N LYS A 7 -9.31 -53.59 -0.72
CA LYS A 7 -8.91 -52.94 -1.96
C LYS A 7 -8.12 -51.68 -1.61
N PRO A 8 -6.97 -51.41 -2.24
CA PRO A 8 -6.31 -50.13 -2.04
C PRO A 8 -7.19 -49.03 -2.64
N GLU A 9 -7.63 -48.09 -1.80
CA GLU A 9 -8.29 -46.85 -2.23
C GLU A 9 -7.26 -46.00 -2.96
N LEU A 10 -7.32 -46.00 -4.30
CA LEU A 10 -6.56 -45.06 -5.11
C LEU A 10 -7.21 -43.67 -4.98
N PRO A 11 -6.41 -42.61 -4.75
CA PRO A 11 -6.95 -41.27 -4.68
C PRO A 11 -7.51 -40.87 -6.05
N ASP A 12 -8.80 -40.53 -6.07
CA ASP A 12 -9.54 -40.08 -7.25
C ASP A 12 -9.02 -38.70 -7.68
N HIS A 13 -7.92 -38.70 -8.41
CA HIS A 13 -7.27 -37.51 -8.92
C HIS A 13 -7.24 -37.60 -10.44
N ASP A 14 -8.15 -36.87 -11.09
CA ASP A 14 -8.16 -36.74 -12.54
C ASP A 14 -6.93 -35.96 -13.01
N PHE A 15 -5.91 -36.71 -13.43
CA PHE A 15 -4.65 -36.18 -13.98
C PHE A 15 -4.89 -35.37 -15.25
N THR A 16 -5.94 -35.67 -16.02
CA THR A 16 -6.29 -34.96 -17.24
C THR A 16 -6.86 -33.58 -16.92
N ALA A 17 -7.71 -33.48 -15.91
CA ALA A 17 -8.20 -32.19 -15.43
C ALA A 17 -7.06 -31.30 -14.92
N LYS A 18 -6.12 -31.87 -14.14
CA LYS A 18 -4.95 -31.13 -13.64
C LYS A 18 -4.04 -30.63 -14.77
N ASP A 19 -3.76 -31.47 -15.77
CA ASP A 19 -2.97 -31.09 -16.95
C ASP A 19 -3.66 -29.97 -17.75
N ARG A 20 -4.98 -30.03 -17.90
CA ARG A 20 -5.75 -29.00 -18.60
C ARG A 20 -5.73 -27.65 -17.86
N ILE A 21 -5.85 -27.66 -16.53
CA ILE A 21 -5.73 -26.44 -15.71
C ILE A 21 -4.33 -25.84 -15.84
N TRP A 22 -3.29 -26.67 -15.81
CA TRP A 22 -1.91 -26.21 -15.97
C TRP A 22 -1.69 -25.56 -17.34
N LYS A 23 -2.17 -26.18 -18.42
CA LYS A 23 -2.11 -25.61 -19.77
C LYS A 23 -2.82 -24.27 -19.87
N ASP A 24 -4.02 -24.15 -19.31
CA ASP A 24 -4.78 -22.90 -19.29
C ASP A 24 -4.04 -21.78 -18.53
N HIS A 25 -3.38 -22.10 -17.41
CA HIS A 25 -2.53 -21.15 -16.70
C HIS A 25 -1.33 -20.70 -17.55
N CYS A 26 -0.63 -21.63 -18.20
CA CYS A 26 0.49 -21.28 -19.07
C CYS A 26 0.07 -20.39 -20.24
N ASP A 27 -1.09 -20.64 -20.84
CA ASP A 27 -1.60 -19.83 -21.95
C ASP A 27 -2.04 -18.43 -21.48
N LYS A 28 -2.68 -18.35 -20.31
CA LYS A 28 -2.98 -17.06 -19.65
C LYS A 28 -1.71 -16.28 -19.36
N GLU A 29 -0.69 -16.90 -18.78
CA GLU A 29 0.58 -16.26 -18.47
C GLU A 29 1.25 -15.70 -19.74
N LYS A 30 1.32 -16.49 -20.81
CA LYS A 30 1.84 -16.02 -22.11
C LYS A 30 1.06 -14.83 -22.66
N ASN A 31 -0.26 -14.88 -22.56
CA ASN A 31 -1.11 -13.77 -22.98
C ASN A 31 -0.89 -12.53 -22.11
N PHE A 32 -0.81 -12.67 -20.79
CA PHE A 32 -0.49 -11.56 -19.90
C PHE A 32 0.88 -10.96 -20.21
N ALA A 33 1.91 -11.77 -20.39
CA ALA A 33 3.25 -11.29 -20.74
C ALA A 33 3.28 -10.47 -22.03
N ARG A 34 2.52 -10.87 -23.06
CA ARG A 34 2.40 -10.14 -24.33
C ARG A 34 1.73 -8.77 -24.17
N HIS A 35 0.69 -8.69 -23.35
CA HIS A 35 -0.10 -7.46 -23.16
C HIS A 35 0.40 -6.60 -21.99
N TRP A 36 1.29 -7.13 -21.15
CA TRP A 36 1.78 -6.48 -19.94
C TRP A 36 2.38 -5.10 -20.24
N GLN A 37 3.23 -5.00 -21.26
CA GLN A 37 3.86 -3.73 -21.63
C GLN A 37 2.86 -2.69 -22.12
N GLY A 38 1.80 -3.10 -22.82
CA GLY A 38 0.77 -2.17 -23.29
C GLY A 38 -0.13 -1.66 -22.17
N THR A 39 -0.57 -2.55 -21.29
CA THR A 39 -1.50 -2.19 -20.19
C THR A 39 -0.78 -1.56 -18.99
N TRP A 40 0.41 -2.05 -18.65
CA TRP A 40 1.12 -1.73 -17.42
C TRP A 40 2.53 -1.18 -17.64
N GLY A 41 2.98 -1.02 -18.89
CA GLY A 41 4.31 -0.47 -19.18
C GLY A 41 4.53 0.93 -18.61
N PHE A 42 3.46 1.70 -18.39
CA PHE A 42 3.54 3.01 -17.73
C PHE A 42 4.05 2.93 -16.29
N MET A 43 3.90 1.79 -15.60
CA MET A 43 4.43 1.61 -14.24
C MET A 43 5.96 1.43 -14.23
N ALA A 44 6.52 0.96 -15.35
CA ALA A 44 7.96 0.79 -15.50
C ALA A 44 8.65 2.08 -15.99
N GLN A 45 7.89 3.01 -16.58
CA GLN A 45 8.40 4.30 -17.04
C GLN A 45 8.66 5.25 -15.87
N SER A 46 9.65 6.13 -16.06
CA SER A 46 9.91 7.18 -15.07
C SER A 46 8.76 8.19 -15.07
N TYR A 47 8.44 8.76 -13.89
CA TYR A 47 7.42 9.80 -13.77
C TYR A 47 7.65 10.97 -14.73
N ASP A 48 8.92 11.32 -14.94
CA ASP A 48 9.31 12.37 -15.86
C ASP A 48 8.95 12.06 -17.32
N GLU A 49 8.95 10.79 -17.74
CA GLU A 49 8.53 10.33 -19.08
C GLU A 49 7.04 10.42 -19.29
N VAL A 50 6.26 10.05 -18.28
CA VAL A 50 4.79 10.05 -18.35
C VAL A 50 4.24 11.47 -18.49
N ILE A 51 4.93 12.46 -17.94
CA ILE A 51 4.43 13.84 -17.84
C ILE A 51 5.18 14.77 -18.81
N LYS A 52 6.05 14.27 -19.70
CA LYS A 52 6.79 15.13 -20.66
C LYS A 52 5.88 16.06 -21.46
N ASP A 53 4.68 15.62 -21.81
CA ASP A 53 3.73 16.38 -22.62
C ASP A 53 2.85 17.33 -21.78
N GLU A 54 2.71 17.06 -20.48
CA GLU A 54 1.94 17.89 -19.54
C GLU A 54 2.81 18.88 -18.76
N LEU A 55 4.09 18.58 -18.58
CA LEU A 55 5.09 19.43 -17.92
C LEU A 55 5.11 20.86 -18.51
N PRO A 56 5.07 21.08 -19.84
CA PRO A 56 5.03 22.43 -20.40
C PRO A 56 3.75 23.20 -20.06
N LYS A 57 2.63 22.48 -19.88
CA LYS A 57 1.31 23.06 -19.55
C LYS A 57 1.20 23.41 -18.07
N LEU A 58 1.82 22.60 -17.21
CA LEU A 58 1.83 22.79 -15.76
C LEU A 58 2.95 23.73 -15.28
N ARG A 59 3.99 23.92 -16.10
CA ARG A 59 5.13 24.79 -15.78
C ARG A 59 4.74 26.26 -15.91
N ASN A 60 4.28 26.83 -14.80
CA ASN A 60 4.10 28.28 -14.70
C ASN A 60 5.49 28.98 -14.75
N PRO A 61 5.77 29.81 -15.76
CA PRO A 61 7.07 30.48 -15.90
C PRO A 61 7.38 31.44 -14.73
N GLU A 62 6.36 31.96 -14.05
CA GLU A 62 6.54 32.85 -12.89
C GLU A 62 7.11 32.10 -11.68
N LEU A 63 6.65 30.86 -11.44
CA LEU A 63 7.14 30.03 -10.34
C LEU A 63 8.61 29.60 -10.53
N GLN A 64 9.05 29.42 -11.79
CA GLN A 64 10.45 29.12 -12.08
C GLN A 64 11.37 30.29 -11.79
N LYS A 65 10.98 31.50 -12.19
CA LYS A 65 11.73 32.73 -11.89
C LYS A 65 11.84 32.94 -10.38
N LEU A 66 10.76 32.69 -9.65
CA LEU A 66 10.75 32.81 -8.19
C LEU A 66 11.71 31.82 -7.52
N LYS A 67 11.71 30.54 -7.94
CA LYS A 67 12.67 29.53 -7.45
C LYS A 67 14.12 29.89 -7.77
N GLN A 68 14.42 30.39 -8.98
CA GLN A 68 15.76 30.82 -9.36
C GLN A 68 16.24 32.01 -8.52
N ASN A 69 15.36 32.96 -8.24
CA ASN A 69 15.67 34.12 -7.40
C ASN A 69 15.93 33.71 -5.95
N GLN A 70 15.14 32.79 -5.39
CA GLN A 70 15.38 32.24 -4.04
C GLN A 70 16.71 31.47 -3.96
N LEU A 71 17.05 30.69 -4.98
CA LEU A 71 18.32 29.95 -5.01
C LEU A 71 19.53 30.90 -5.09
N LYS A 72 19.41 31.99 -5.86
CA LYS A 72 20.43 33.05 -5.91
C LYS A 72 20.57 33.76 -4.56
N GLN A 73 19.46 34.13 -3.91
CA GLN A 73 19.47 34.75 -2.59
C GLN A 73 20.19 33.89 -1.54
N GLN A 74 19.89 32.59 -1.50
CA GLN A 74 20.56 31.62 -0.61
C GLN A 74 22.06 31.46 -0.90
N GLN A 75 22.51 31.71 -2.13
CA GLN A 75 23.92 31.63 -2.50
C GLN A 75 24.67 32.93 -2.19
N THR A 76 24.03 34.09 -2.32
CA THR A 76 24.62 35.39 -1.96
C THR A 76 24.65 35.64 -0.45
N GLU A 77 23.80 34.97 0.33
CA GLU A 77 23.73 35.08 1.79
C GLU A 77 24.67 34.12 2.53
N LYS A 78 25.56 33.41 1.83
CA LYS A 78 26.76 32.85 2.48
C LYS A 78 27.74 33.99 2.79
N SER A 79 27.31 34.90 3.66
CA SER A 79 28.24 35.74 4.40
C SER A 79 29.18 34.80 5.14
N SER A 80 30.46 34.96 4.87
CA SER A 80 31.54 34.44 5.71
C SER A 80 31.37 35.00 7.11
N ASP A 81 30.65 34.28 7.95
CA ASP A 81 30.69 34.49 9.39
C ASP A 81 31.09 33.15 10.00
N ASP A 82 32.34 33.10 10.46
CA ASP A 82 32.89 32.03 11.32
C ASP A 82 32.23 32.04 12.72
N GLY A 83 31.03 32.60 12.84
CA GLY A 83 30.20 32.61 14.02
C GLY A 83 29.28 31.41 13.99
N CYS A 84 29.75 30.27 14.50
CA CYS A 84 28.86 29.18 14.88
C CYS A 84 27.77 29.76 15.81
N ILE A 85 26.54 29.89 15.32
CA ILE A 85 25.37 30.29 16.10
C ILE A 85 25.17 29.18 17.13
N ARG A 86 25.80 29.35 18.30
CA ARG A 86 25.72 28.39 19.39
C ARG A 86 24.33 28.53 20.01
N ALA A 87 23.40 27.73 19.50
CA ALA A 87 22.06 27.63 20.04
C ALA A 87 22.17 27.32 21.54
N GLN A 88 21.70 28.24 22.38
CA GLN A 88 21.65 27.99 23.81
C GLN A 88 20.64 26.87 24.09
N PRO A 89 20.90 25.99 25.07
CA PRO A 89 19.95 24.95 25.42
C PRO A 89 18.61 25.60 25.80
N SER A 90 17.53 25.11 25.17
CA SER A 90 16.17 25.57 25.47
C SER A 90 15.90 25.48 26.97
N SER A 91 15.47 26.59 27.58
CA SER A 91 15.08 26.63 29.00
C SER A 91 13.86 25.75 29.31
N LYS A 92 13.07 25.37 28.30
CA LYS A 92 11.88 24.54 28.48
C LYS A 92 12.25 23.07 28.26
N PRO A 93 11.76 22.14 29.11
CA PRO A 93 11.92 20.72 28.84
C PRO A 93 11.30 20.41 27.47
N VAL A 94 11.94 19.49 26.75
CA VAL A 94 11.39 18.98 25.50
C VAL A 94 9.96 18.47 25.79
N PRO A 95 8.93 18.89 25.04
CA PRO A 95 7.59 18.41 25.28
C PRO A 95 7.58 16.89 25.18
N ARG A 96 6.81 16.22 26.05
CA ARG A 96 6.69 14.76 26.02
C ARG A 96 6.04 14.35 24.70
N THR A 97 6.83 13.91 23.73
CA THR A 97 6.31 13.48 22.43
C THR A 97 5.95 12.01 22.49
N THR A 98 4.71 11.66 22.15
CA THR A 98 4.31 10.28 21.84
C THR A 98 4.61 9.91 20.39
N GLY A 99 5.40 10.69 19.66
CA GLY A 99 5.66 10.50 18.22
C GLY A 99 6.37 9.19 17.84
N ARG A 100 6.90 8.45 18.83
CA ARG A 100 7.41 7.07 18.65
C ARG A 100 6.36 5.99 18.94
N GLU A 101 5.26 6.36 19.56
CA GLU A 101 4.13 5.48 19.84
C GLU A 101 3.16 5.58 18.66
N ILE A 102 3.07 4.51 17.88
CA ILE A 102 1.99 4.37 16.90
C ILE A 102 0.67 4.40 17.71
N GLY A 103 -0.37 5.10 17.27
CA GLY A 103 -1.59 5.32 18.08
C GLY A 103 -2.27 4.05 18.63
N TRP A 104 -2.02 2.87 18.06
CA TRP A 104 -2.48 1.57 18.61
C TRP A 104 -1.54 0.94 19.66
N ARG A 105 -0.33 1.49 19.85
CA ARG A 105 0.67 1.11 20.87
C ARG A 105 0.87 2.19 21.93
N SER A 106 0.15 3.31 21.85
CA SER A 106 0.29 4.37 22.84
C SER A 106 -0.20 3.87 24.19
N SER A 107 0.58 4.16 25.25
CA SER A 107 0.21 3.81 26.62
C SER A 107 -0.75 4.84 27.23
N GLU A 108 -1.04 5.93 26.51
CA GLU A 108 -1.90 7.01 26.97
C GLU A 108 -3.37 6.78 26.54
N PRO A 109 -4.32 6.62 27.49
CA PRO A 109 -5.71 6.28 27.17
C PRO A 109 -6.42 7.27 26.24
N SER A 110 -6.02 8.54 26.27
CA SER A 110 -6.54 9.62 25.42
C SER A 110 -6.16 9.49 23.94
N LEU A 111 -5.08 8.76 23.63
CA LEU A 111 -4.51 8.62 22.29
C LEU A 111 -4.79 7.25 21.66
N VAL A 112 -5.50 6.37 22.37
CA VAL A 112 -5.89 5.05 21.86
C VAL A 112 -6.90 5.21 20.73
N LEU A 113 -6.46 4.96 19.50
CA LEU A 113 -7.32 5.01 18.32
C LEU A 113 -8.18 3.75 18.14
N ASP A 114 -7.82 2.66 18.80
CA ASP A 114 -8.60 1.43 18.80
C ASP A 114 -9.75 1.52 19.81
N LYS A 115 -10.78 2.30 19.46
CA LYS A 115 -11.98 2.49 20.29
C LYS A 115 -12.85 1.24 20.42
N TYR A 116 -12.65 0.26 19.54
CA TYR A 116 -13.52 -0.91 19.43
C TYR A 116 -12.81 -2.23 19.78
N GLY A 117 -11.49 -2.22 19.89
CA GLY A 117 -10.70 -3.24 20.57
C GLY A 117 -10.91 -4.68 20.08
N ARG A 118 -10.44 -5.61 20.94
CA ARG A 118 -10.73 -7.06 20.88
C ARG A 118 -12.22 -7.41 21.01
N GLU A 119 -13.05 -6.45 21.38
CA GLU A 119 -14.48 -6.60 21.62
C GLU A 119 -15.35 -6.26 20.41
N ALA A 120 -14.74 -5.92 19.27
CA ALA A 120 -15.43 -5.82 17.99
C ALA A 120 -16.02 -7.20 17.62
N ARG A 121 -17.22 -7.48 18.12
CA ARG A 121 -17.97 -8.67 17.74
C ARG A 121 -18.24 -8.58 16.24
N PRO A 122 -18.08 -9.67 15.47
CA PRO A 122 -18.47 -9.65 14.08
C PRO A 122 -19.93 -9.21 14.00
N ARG A 123 -20.17 -8.12 13.26
CA ARG A 123 -21.50 -7.70 12.82
C ARG A 123 -22.05 -8.93 12.09
N GLY A 124 -22.97 -9.68 12.72
CA GLY A 124 -23.44 -10.99 12.24
C GLY A 124 -23.95 -10.98 10.80
N SER A 125 -24.34 -12.13 10.24
CA SER A 125 -24.75 -12.21 8.83
C SER A 125 -25.77 -11.14 8.43
N LEU A 126 -25.66 -10.59 7.22
CA LEU A 126 -26.56 -9.54 6.71
C LEU A 126 -28.03 -9.97 6.80
N ILE A 127 -28.29 -11.26 6.60
CA ILE A 127 -29.62 -11.87 6.76
C ILE A 127 -30.20 -11.59 8.15
N ARG A 128 -29.40 -11.78 9.20
CA ARG A 128 -29.81 -11.51 10.59
C ARG A 128 -29.93 -10.02 10.88
N GLN A 129 -29.15 -9.18 10.20
CA GLN A 129 -29.24 -7.72 10.37
C GLN A 129 -30.50 -7.14 9.73
N PHE A 130 -30.90 -7.68 8.57
CA PHE A 130 -32.07 -7.20 7.82
C PHE A 130 -33.33 -8.03 8.06
N ASN A 131 -33.27 -9.06 8.92
CA ASN A 131 -34.34 -10.03 9.14
C ASN A 131 -34.87 -10.65 7.83
N TRP A 132 -33.96 -10.96 6.90
CA TRP A 132 -34.36 -11.53 5.63
C TRP A 132 -34.67 -13.02 5.74
N PRO A 133 -35.65 -13.53 4.98
CA PRO A 133 -35.89 -14.95 4.88
C PRO A 133 -34.69 -15.64 4.24
N THR A 134 -34.38 -16.85 4.69
CA THR A 134 -33.24 -17.64 4.18
C THR A 134 -33.38 -17.98 2.69
N GLU A 135 -34.61 -17.96 2.18
CA GLU A 135 -34.96 -18.15 0.76
C GLU A 135 -34.44 -17.03 -0.15
N ALA A 136 -34.02 -15.88 0.39
CA ALA A 136 -33.45 -14.78 -0.38
C ALA A 136 -31.96 -14.99 -0.74
N LEU A 137 -31.38 -16.14 -0.37
CA LEU A 137 -30.03 -16.54 -0.78
C LEU A 137 -30.09 -17.38 -2.08
N PRO A 138 -29.19 -17.13 -3.05
CA PRO A 138 -29.10 -17.91 -4.28
C PRO A 138 -28.54 -19.33 -4.08
#